data_AF-A0A2T9UR87-F1
#
_entry.id   AF-A0A2T9UR87-F1
#
_cell.length_a   1.000
_cell.length_b   1.000
_cell.length_c   1.000
_cell.angle_alpha   90.00
_cell.angle_beta   90.00
_cell.angle_gamma   90.00
#
_symmetry.space_group_name_H-M   'P 1'
#
loop_
_entity.id
_entity.type
_entity.pdbx_description
1 polymer ?
#
loop_
_entity_poly.entity_id
_entity_poly.type
_entity_poly.pdbx_seq_one_letter_code
_entity_poly.pdbx_strand_id
1 'polypeptide(L)' 'MSFQTDLNSQSGLVKVTVTLNKGCGKGVHSYSAEAENEELAESSVLGWLEYQGYQPEDYE' A
#
# COMPACT_ATOMS: atom_id res chain seq x y z
N MET A 1 -9.17 -1.10 5.83
CA MET A 1 -7.84 -0.89 5.19
C MET A 1 -6.73 -0.59 6.22
N SER A 2 -5.50 -1.05 6.01
CA SER A 2 -4.35 -0.66 6.87
C SER A 2 -3.09 -0.33 6.04
N PHE A 3 -2.50 0.82 6.33
CA PHE A 3 -1.19 1.24 5.82
C PHE A 3 -0.12 1.01 6.88
N GLN A 4 1.00 0.43 6.45
CA GLN A 4 2.17 0.27 7.28
C GLN A 4 3.34 0.94 6.58
N THR A 5 3.89 1.96 7.23
CA THR A 5 5.08 2.68 6.76
C THR A 5 6.29 2.20 7.55
N ASP A 6 7.31 1.73 6.86
CA ASP A 6 8.58 1.30 7.41
C ASP A 6 9.71 2.13 6.79
N LEU A 7 10.59 2.70 7.62
CA LEU A 7 11.78 3.40 7.15
C LEU A 7 12.90 2.39 6.95
N ASN A 8 13.37 2.25 5.71
CA ASN A 8 14.47 1.35 5.39
C ASN A 8 15.80 2.02 5.75
N SER A 9 16.30 1.73 6.95
CA SER A 9 17.54 2.28 7.50
C SER A 9 18.81 1.98 6.67
N GLN A 10 18.77 1.02 5.73
CA GLN A 10 19.90 0.73 4.84
C GLN A 10 19.91 1.61 3.59
N SER A 11 18.73 1.98 3.08
CA SER A 11 18.57 2.72 1.82
C SER A 11 18.20 4.19 2.03
N GLY A 12 17.74 4.55 3.23
CA GLY A 12 17.14 5.87 3.52
C GLY A 12 15.76 6.06 2.86
N LEU A 13 15.20 4.99 2.29
CA LEU A 13 13.92 5.01 1.58
C LEU A 13 12.77 4.69 2.53
N VAL A 14 11.63 5.30 2.30
CA VAL A 14 10.36 5.03 2.97
C VAL A 14 9.64 3.92 2.20
N LYS A 15 9.33 2.83 2.90
CA LYS A 15 8.52 1.73 2.39
C LYS A 15 7.10 1.86 2.89
N VAL A 16 6.14 2.05 2.00
CA VAL A 16 4.72 2.02 2.34
C VAL A 16 4.14 0.70 1.88
N THR A 17 3.49 0.00 2.79
CA THR A 17 2.79 -1.26 2.52
C THR A 17 1.30 -1.05 2.76
N VAL A 18 0.47 -1.30 1.74
CA VAL A 18 -0.97 -1.40 1.92
C VAL A 18 -1.37 -2.87 2.00
N THR A 19 -2.21 -3.17 2.98
CA THR A 19 -2.88 -4.47 3.07
C THR A 19 -4.38 -4.28 2.90
N LEU A 20 -4.92 -4.95 1.89
CA LEU A 20 -6.32 -4.95 1.51
C LEU A 20 -6.92 -6.30 1.87
N ASN A 21 -8.04 -6.30 2.59
CA ASN A 21 -8.79 -7.51 2.88
C ASN A 21 -10.09 -7.47 2.11
N LYS A 22 -10.20 -8.25 1.02
CA LYS A 22 -11.43 -8.26 0.23
C LYS A 22 -12.53 -8.90 1.08
N GLY A 23 -13.51 -8.10 1.50
CA GLY A 23 -14.66 -8.57 2.30
C GLY A 23 -15.25 -9.85 1.72
N CYS A 24 -15.66 -10.77 2.60
CA CYS A 24 -15.96 -12.19 2.35
C CYS A 24 -14.77 -13.17 2.26
N GLY A 25 -13.65 -12.91 2.94
CA GLY A 25 -12.62 -13.93 3.21
C GLY A 25 -11.98 -14.55 1.96
N LYS A 26 -12.04 -13.87 0.82
CA LYS A 26 -11.60 -14.39 -0.48
C LYS A 26 -10.13 -14.11 -0.80
N GLY A 27 -9.45 -13.28 -0.02
CA GLY A 27 -8.01 -13.06 -0.16
C GLY A 27 -7.54 -11.76 0.48
N VAL A 28 -6.38 -11.81 1.12
CA VAL A 28 -5.63 -10.64 1.57
C VAL A 28 -4.63 -10.30 0.48
N HIS A 29 -4.70 -9.07 -0.05
CA HIS A 29 -3.71 -8.55 -1.00
C HIS A 29 -2.85 -7.52 -0.30
N SER A 30 -1.54 -7.77 -0.28
CA SER A 30 -0.54 -6.82 0.22
C SER A 30 0.31 -6.32 -0.94
N TYR A 31 0.47 -5.01 -1.02
CA TYR A 31 1.40 -4.37 -1.95
C TYR A 31 2.29 -3.41 -1.19
N SER A 32 3.57 -3.37 -1.54
CA SER A 32 4.54 -2.46 -0.93
C SER A 32 5.34 -1.72 -1.98
N ALA A 33 5.48 -0.41 -1.81
CA ALA A 33 6.35 0.44 -2.62
C ALA A 33 7.40 1.13 -1.74
N GLU A 34 8.60 1.30 -2.29
CA GLU A 34 9.71 2.01 -1.65
C GLU A 34 10.00 3.29 -2.43
N ALA A 35 10.09 4.43 -1.74
CA ALA A 35 10.41 5.72 -2.34
C ALA A 35 11.22 6.61 -1.39
N GLU A 36 11.73 7.74 -1.89
CA GLU A 36 12.57 8.66 -1.09
C GLU A 36 11.78 9.40 0.01
N ASN A 37 10.46 9.53 -0.12
CA ASN A 37 9.59 10.06 0.92
C ASN A 37 8.26 9.29 0.99
N GLU A 38 7.52 9.52 2.08
CA GLU A 38 6.22 8.89 2.32
C GLU A 38 5.21 9.23 1.22
N GLU A 39 5.07 10.49 0.82
CA GLU A 39 4.12 10.90 -0.24
C GLU A 39 4.34 10.17 -1.58
N LEU A 40 5.60 9.96 -1.99
CA LEU A 40 5.93 9.25 -3.23
C LEU A 40 5.62 7.75 -3.11
N ALA A 41 5.90 7.17 -1.95
CA ALA A 41 5.60 5.76 -1.68
C ALA A 41 4.08 5.55 -1.61
N GLU A 42 3.35 6.42 -0.91
CA GLU A 42 1.89 6.44 -0.86
C GLU A 42 1.28 6.65 -2.25
N SER A 43 1.76 7.63 -3.02
CA SER A 43 1.27 7.87 -4.38
C SER A 43 1.48 6.65 -5.29
N SER A 44 2.59 5.92 -5.13
CA SER A 44 2.87 4.70 -5.89
C SER A 44 1.92 3.57 -5.50
N VAL A 45 1.64 3.43 -4.20
CA VAL A 45 0.70 2.45 -3.68
C VAL A 45 -0.74 2.78 -4.12
N LEU A 46 -1.17 4.04 -4.01
CA LEU A 46 -2.49 4.49 -4.45
C LEU A 46 -2.68 4.31 -5.96
N GLY A 47 -1.66 4.62 -6.77
CA GLY A 47 -1.69 4.37 -8.22
C GLY A 47 -1.82 2.88 -8.56
N TRP A 48 -1.13 2.01 -7.82
CA TRP A 48 -1.29 0.56 -7.97
C TRP A 48 -2.70 0.09 -7.60
N LEU A 49 -3.30 0.64 -6.52
CA LEU A 49 -4.68 0.34 -6.13
C LEU A 49 -5.67 0.72 -7.24
N GLU A 50 -5.55 1.94 -7.76
CA GLU A 50 -6.40 2.42 -8.86
C GLU A 50 -6.25 1.55 -10.11
N TYR A 51 -5.01 1.21 -10.49
CA TYR A 51 -4.73 0.35 -11.64
C TYR A 51 -5.32 -1.06 -11.48
N GLN A 52 -5.33 -1.61 -10.26
CA GLN A 52 -5.95 -2.90 -9.98
C GLN A 52 -7.49 -2.80 -9.86
N GLY A 53 -8.07 -1.60 -9.95
CA GLY A 53 -9.50 -1.38 -9.75
C GLY A 53 -9.93 -1.58 -8.30
N TYR A 54 -9.01 -1.40 -7.35
CA TYR A 54 -9.28 -1.51 -5.92
C TYR A 54 -9.70 -0.15 -5.38
N GLN A 55 -11.01 0.04 -5.13
CA GLN A 55 -11.49 1.26 -4.49
C GLN A 55 -11.28 1.16 -2.97
N PRO A 56 -10.80 2.22 -2.29
CA PRO A 56 -10.63 2.22 -0.85
C PRO A 56 -11.90 1.89 -0.06
N GLU A 57 -13.05 2.25 -0.64
CA GLU A 57 -14.40 2.00 -0.07
C GLU A 57 -14.82 0.53 -0.09
N ASP A 58 -14.19 -0.32 -0.93
CA ASP A 58 -14.43 -1.78 -0.97
C ASP A 58 -13.72 -2.53 0.19
N TYR A 59 -12.90 -1.84 1.00
CA TYR A 59 -12.02 -2.46 1.99
C TYR A 59 -12.24 -1.90 3.39
N GLU A 60 -13.07 -2.58 4.19
CA GLU A 60 -13.20 -2.35 5.64
C GLU A 60 -11.85 -2.44 6.37
#